data_AF-A0A5C5BDK3-F1
#
_entry.id   AF-A0A5C5BDK3-F1
#
_cell.length_a   1.000
_cell.length_b   1.000
_cell.length_c   1.000
_cell.angle_alpha   90.00
_cell.angle_beta   90.00
_cell.angle_gamma   90.00
#
_symmetry.space_group_name_H-M   'P 1'
#
loop_
_entity.id
_entity.type
_entity.pdbx_description
1 polymer ?
#
loop_
_entity_poly.entity_id
_entity_poly.type
_entity_poly.pdbx_seq_one_letter_code
_entity_poly.pdbx_strand_id
1 'polypeptide(L)'
;MEDVSTVSGTTARESSPDVETLSYEQARAELVDVVQRLEQGAATLEDSLALWERGEALAARCQRWLDGARERLRAATDRPADRLAEGGAAQRTSTAPSVKED
;
A
#
# COMPACT_ATOMS: atom_id res chain seq x y z
N MET A 1 -53.83 12.65 -0.94
CA MET A 1 -54.37 12.83 -2.30
C MET A 1 -54.16 14.30 -2.59
N GLU A 2 -52.95 14.70 -2.94
CA GLU A 2 -52.34 14.42 -4.26
C GLU A 2 -50.99 13.69 -4.20
N ASP A 3 -50.81 12.86 -5.22
CA ASP A 3 -49.60 12.14 -5.62
C ASP A 3 -48.90 12.96 -6.73
N VAL A 4 -47.73 12.51 -7.20
CA VAL A 4 -46.85 13.08 -8.25
C VAL A 4 -45.78 14.06 -7.72
N SER A 5 -44.50 14.00 -8.10
CA SER A 5 -43.85 13.25 -9.18
C SER A 5 -42.36 13.12 -8.88
N THR A 6 -41.83 11.93 -9.16
CA THR A 6 -40.48 11.63 -9.67
C THR A 6 -39.54 12.83 -9.85
N VAL A 7 -38.42 12.83 -9.12
CA VAL A 7 -37.15 13.23 -9.72
C VAL A 7 -36.26 11.99 -9.77
N SER A 8 -36.08 11.53 -11.00
CA SER A 8 -35.13 10.53 -11.43
C SER A 8 -33.75 10.82 -10.86
N GLY A 9 -33.28 9.92 -10.02
CA GLY A 9 -31.89 9.82 -9.59
C GLY A 9 -31.38 8.41 -9.82
N THR A 10 -31.63 7.83 -10.99
CA THR A 10 -30.79 6.73 -11.49
C THR A 10 -29.43 7.34 -11.77
N THR A 11 -28.63 7.51 -10.71
CA THR A 11 -27.20 7.73 -10.85
C THR A 11 -26.63 6.43 -11.37
N ALA A 12 -26.55 6.33 -12.70
CA ALA A 12 -25.50 5.58 -13.34
C ALA A 12 -24.16 6.25 -12.95
N ARG A 13 -23.75 6.09 -11.68
CA ARG A 13 -22.36 6.27 -11.31
C ARG A 13 -21.70 5.04 -11.87
N GLU A 14 -21.17 5.17 -13.10
CA GLU A 14 -20.45 4.09 -13.77
C GLU A 14 -19.56 3.39 -12.76
N SER A 15 -19.78 2.07 -12.66
CA SER A 15 -19.38 1.18 -11.58
C SER A 15 -17.86 1.02 -11.51
N SER A 16 -17.18 2.12 -11.23
CA SER A 16 -15.76 2.11 -10.96
C SER A 16 -15.58 1.26 -9.70
N PRO A 17 -14.66 0.28 -9.72
CA PRO A 17 -14.45 -0.61 -8.60
C PRO A 17 -14.24 0.19 -7.32
N ASP A 18 -14.77 -0.35 -6.22
CA ASP A 18 -14.58 0.23 -4.90
C ASP A 18 -13.07 0.33 -4.62
N VAL A 19 -12.61 1.52 -4.28
CA VAL A 19 -11.20 1.85 -4.06
C VAL A 19 -10.57 0.93 -3.01
N GLU A 20 -11.36 0.50 -2.01
CA GLU A 20 -10.90 -0.42 -0.97
C GLU A 20 -10.50 -1.80 -1.51
N THR A 21 -11.06 -2.20 -2.65
CA THR A 21 -10.78 -3.51 -3.27
C THR A 21 -9.55 -3.50 -4.17
N LEU A 22 -9.01 -2.33 -4.50
CA LEU A 22 -7.90 -2.19 -5.44
C LEU A 22 -6.57 -2.69 -4.85
N SER A 23 -5.77 -3.34 -5.70
CA SER A 23 -4.34 -3.56 -5.43
C SER A 23 -3.56 -2.23 -5.50
N TYR A 24 -2.34 -2.21 -4.97
CA TYR A 24 -1.49 -1.01 -5.01
C TYR A 24 -1.26 -0.48 -6.44
N GLU A 25 -0.88 -1.35 -7.38
CA GLU A 25 -0.59 -0.92 -8.76
C GLU A 25 -1.85 -0.43 -9.48
N GLN A 26 -3.01 -1.05 -9.24
CA GLN A 26 -4.26 -0.56 -9.80
C GLN A 26 -4.65 0.81 -9.23
N ALA A 27 -4.59 0.97 -7.91
CA ALA A 27 -4.90 2.24 -7.26
C ALA A 27 -3.95 3.37 -7.73
N ARG A 28 -2.66 3.05 -7.88
CA ARG A 28 -1.64 3.99 -8.37
C ARG A 28 -1.87 4.36 -9.83
N ALA A 29 -2.14 3.39 -10.70
CA ALA A 29 -2.41 3.64 -12.11
C ALA A 29 -3.62 4.57 -12.28
N GLU A 30 -4.71 4.26 -11.56
CA GLU A 30 -5.91 5.07 -11.62
C GLU A 30 -5.70 6.48 -11.05
N LEU A 31 -4.90 6.62 -9.98
CA LEU A 31 -4.54 7.94 -9.42
C LEU A 31 -3.78 8.79 -10.45
N VAL A 32 -2.86 8.18 -11.20
CA VAL A 32 -2.13 8.86 -12.28
C VAL A 32 -3.09 9.34 -13.38
N ASP A 33 -4.11 8.56 -13.72
CA ASP A 33 -5.13 8.97 -14.70
C ASP A 33 -6.01 10.11 -14.17
N VAL A 34 -6.41 10.05 -12.90
CA VAL A 34 -7.17 11.13 -12.24
C VAL A 34 -6.39 12.44 -12.24
N VAL A 35 -5.11 12.41 -11.87
CA VAL A 35 -4.24 13.60 -11.86
C VAL A 35 -4.10 14.17 -13.27
N GLN A 36 -3.84 13.33 -14.27
CA GLN A 36 -3.74 13.78 -15.67
C GLN A 36 -5.03 14.48 -16.13
N ARG A 37 -6.20 13.96 -15.76
CA ARG A 37 -7.50 14.57 -16.11
C ARG A 37 -7.71 15.91 -15.41
N LEU A 38 -7.31 16.04 -14.15
CA LEU A 38 -7.36 17.31 -13.42
C LEU A 38 -6.45 18.36 -14.06
N GLU A 39 -5.23 17.97 -14.44
CA GLU A 39 -4.24 18.86 -15.06
C GLU A 39 -4.66 19.36 -16.46
N GLN A 40 -5.48 18.59 -17.18
CA GLN A 40 -6.03 19.00 -18.48
C GLN A 40 -7.01 20.18 -18.38
N GLY A 41 -7.61 20.42 -17.20
CA GLY A 41 -8.43 21.61 -16.92
C GLY A 41 -9.71 21.75 -17.77
N ALA A 42 -10.11 20.71 -18.50
CA ALA A 42 -11.28 20.71 -19.40
C ALA A 42 -12.58 20.23 -18.72
N ALA A 43 -12.51 19.91 -17.43
CA ALA A 43 -13.64 19.40 -16.65
C ALA A 43 -14.49 20.52 -16.06
N THR A 44 -15.78 20.27 -15.85
CA THR A 44 -16.64 21.18 -15.06
C THR A 44 -16.15 21.24 -13.61
N LEU A 45 -16.67 22.19 -12.82
CA LEU A 45 -16.32 22.27 -11.39
C LEU A 45 -16.73 20.99 -10.65
N GLU A 46 -17.94 20.51 -10.90
CA GLU A 46 -18.49 19.31 -10.32
C GLU A 46 -17.66 18.07 -10.68
N ASP A 47 -17.26 17.95 -11.95
CA ASP A 47 -16.37 16.87 -12.41
C ASP A 47 -14.98 16.98 -11.76
N SER A 48 -14.45 18.19 -11.62
CA SER A 48 -13.15 18.44 -11.00
C SER A 48 -13.16 18.05 -9.52
N LEU A 49 -14.26 18.34 -8.81
CA LEU A 49 -14.44 17.92 -7.43
C LEU A 49 -14.55 16.40 -7.31
N ALA A 50 -15.33 15.75 -8.18
CA ALA A 50 -15.46 14.30 -8.19
C ALA A 50 -14.12 13.59 -8.47
N LEU A 51 -13.32 14.14 -9.40
CA LEU A 51 -11.97 13.66 -9.67
C LEU A 51 -11.06 13.84 -8.46
N TRP A 52 -11.09 15.01 -7.82
CA TRP A 52 -10.29 15.26 -6.62
C TRP A 52 -10.63 14.30 -5.49
N GLU A 53 -11.91 14.11 -5.15
CA GLU A 53 -12.35 13.18 -4.11
C GLU A 53 -11.91 11.74 -4.40
N ARG A 54 -12.00 11.31 -5.66
CA ARG A 54 -11.53 10.00 -6.08
C ARG A 54 -10.01 9.89 -5.96
N GLY A 55 -9.26 10.92 -6.34
CA GLY A 55 -7.81 11.01 -6.17
C GLY A 55 -7.39 10.86 -4.70
N GLU A 56 -8.06 11.57 -3.79
CA GLU A 56 -7.81 11.48 -2.35
C GLU A 56 -8.04 10.05 -1.82
N ALA A 57 -9.13 9.41 -2.23
CA ALA A 57 -9.41 8.03 -1.84
C ALA A 57 -8.33 7.06 -2.34
N LEU A 58 -7.89 7.19 -3.59
CA LEU A 58 -6.84 6.37 -4.19
C LEU A 58 -5.48 6.58 -3.50
N ALA A 59 -5.14 7.83 -3.20
CA ALA A 59 -3.92 8.17 -2.46
C ALA A 59 -3.93 7.54 -1.06
N ALA A 60 -5.05 7.64 -0.34
CA ALA A 60 -5.21 7.00 0.96
C ALA A 60 -5.06 5.48 0.87
N ARG A 61 -5.61 4.83 -0.17
CA ARG A 61 -5.44 3.38 -0.41
C ARG A 61 -3.99 3.01 -0.65
N CYS A 62 -3.28 3.77 -1.48
CA CYS A 62 -1.86 3.57 -1.74
C CYS A 62 -1.06 3.68 -0.43
N GLN A 63 -1.35 4.68 0.40
CA GLN A 63 -0.69 4.88 1.68
C GLN A 63 -0.88 3.69 2.63
N ARG A 64 -2.11 3.17 2.75
CA ARG A 64 -2.40 1.98 3.57
C ARG A 64 -1.57 0.75 3.14
N TRP A 65 -1.41 0.54 1.84
CA TRP A 65 -0.54 -0.53 1.32
C TRP A 65 0.93 -0.35 1.74
N LEU A 66 1.46 0.88 1.60
CA LEU A 66 2.84 1.20 1.95
C LEU A 66 3.09 1.08 3.46
N ASP A 67 2.14 1.50 4.28
CA ASP A 67 2.24 1.39 5.73
C ASP A 67 2.27 -0.07 6.19
N GLY A 68 1.39 -0.92 5.64
CA GLY A 68 1.41 -2.36 5.91
C GLY A 68 2.72 -3.03 5.47
N ALA A 69 3.29 -2.61 4.33
CA ALA A 69 4.60 -3.11 3.89
C ALA A 69 5.74 -2.69 4.84
N ARG A 70 5.72 -1.44 5.32
CA ARG A 70 6.70 -0.93 6.30
C ARG A 70 6.60 -1.65 7.63
N GLU A 71 5.39 -1.92 8.12
CA GLU A 71 5.18 -2.67 9.37
C GLU A 71 5.73 -4.10 9.27
N ARG A 72 5.47 -4.80 8.17
CA ARG A 72 6.02 -6.15 7.91
C ARG A 72 7.55 -6.14 7.90
N LEU A 73 8.17 -5.11 7.31
CA LEU A 73 9.62 -4.98 7.30
C LEU A 73 10.18 -4.74 8.71
N ARG A 74 9.53 -3.86 9.50
CA ARG A 74 9.90 -3.64 10.90
C ARG A 74 9.82 -4.93 11.71
N ALA A 75 8.71 -5.66 11.63
CA ALA A 75 8.53 -6.93 12.34
C ALA A 75 9.54 -8.02 11.94
N ALA A 76 10.00 -8.02 10.69
CA ALA A 76 11.05 -8.94 10.23
C ALA A 76 12.45 -8.53 10.73
N THR A 77 12.69 -7.23 10.89
CA THR A 77 13.99 -6.66 11.29
C THR A 77 14.16 -6.63 12.80
N ASP A 78 13.09 -6.39 13.56
CA ASP A 78 13.01 -6.45 15.04
C ASP A 78 13.03 -7.89 15.58
N ARG A 79 13.21 -8.88 14.71
CA ARG A 79 13.55 -10.26 15.08
C ARG A 79 15.07 -10.58 15.04
N PRO A 80 16.01 -9.80 15.65
CA PRO A 80 17.39 -10.23 15.86
C PRO A 80 17.65 -10.42 17.36
N ALA A 81 17.25 -11.57 17.90
CA ALA A 81 17.72 -12.08 19.19
C ALA A 81 17.56 -13.61 19.30
N ASP A 82 16.52 -14.16 18.66
CA ASP A 82 16.18 -15.58 18.83
C ASP A 82 17.00 -16.53 17.92
N ARG A 83 17.47 -16.05 16.76
CA ARG A 83 18.23 -16.88 15.81
C ARG A 83 19.74 -16.99 16.07
N LEU A 84 20.28 -16.15 16.95
CA LEU A 84 21.70 -16.21 17.33
C LEU A 84 21.93 -17.04 18.62
N ALA A 85 20.88 -17.40 19.34
CA ALA A 85 20.96 -18.21 20.56
C ALA A 85 21.10 -19.72 20.28
N GLU A 86 20.61 -20.23 19.15
CA GLU A 86 20.58 -21.67 18.83
C GLU A 86 21.81 -22.17 18.03
N GLY A 87 22.74 -21.28 17.63
CA GLY A 87 23.90 -21.63 16.78
C GLY A 87 25.27 -21.65 17.46
N GLY A 88 25.36 -21.27 18.74
CA GLY A 88 26.63 -21.03 19.44
C GLY A 88 27.30 -22.27 20.07
N ALA A 89 26.65 -23.43 20.05
CA ALA A 89 27.11 -24.63 20.77
C ALA A 89 27.52 -25.77 19.84
N ALA A 90 28.44 -25.54 18.90
CA ALA A 90 29.11 -26.64 18.20
C ALA A 90 30.49 -26.28 17.62
N GLN A 91 31.53 -26.47 18.46
CA GLN A 91 32.85 -27.05 18.11
C GLN A 91 33.77 -26.19 17.18
N ARG A 92 35.05 -25.97 17.48
CA ARG A 92 36.07 -26.95 17.91
C ARG A 92 37.20 -26.25 18.67
N THR A 93 37.58 -26.83 19.79
CA THR A 93 38.90 -26.71 20.41
C THR A 93 39.96 -27.21 19.40
N SER A 94 40.69 -26.29 18.77
CA SER A 94 41.91 -26.65 18.04
C SER A 94 43.10 -26.43 18.96
N THR A 95 43.45 -27.45 19.72
CA THR A 95 44.75 -27.60 20.38
C THR A 95 45.85 -27.45 19.33
N ALA A 96 46.68 -26.42 19.44
CA ALA A 96 47.90 -26.29 18.63
C ALA A 96 48.98 -27.26 19.14
N PRO A 97 49.76 -27.91 18.26
CA PRO A 97 50.83 -28.81 18.69
C PRO A 97 52.06 -28.00 19.15
N SER A 98 52.67 -28.43 20.25
CA SER A 98 53.99 -27.97 20.70
C SER A 98 55.04 -28.29 19.64
N VAL A 99 55.77 -27.27 19.19
CA VAL A 99 57.06 -27.42 18.50
C VAL A 99 58.18 -27.16 19.50
N LYS A 100 59.14 -28.09 19.58
CA LYS A 100 60.30 -28.05 20.48
C LYS A 100 61.53 -28.44 19.65
N GLU A 101 62.30 -27.44 19.24
CA GLU A 101 63.64 -27.45 18.61
C GLU A 101 64.07 -25.98 18.74
N ASP A 102 65.14 -25.55 19.41
CA ASP A 102 66.47 -26.10 19.73
C ASP A 102 66.79 -26.20 21.24
#